data_AF-A0A8J8H681-F1
#
_entry.id   AF-A0A8J8H681-F1
#
_cell.length_a   1.000
_cell.length_b   1.000
_cell.length_c   1.000
_cell.angle_alpha   90.00
_cell.angle_beta   90.00
_cell.angle_gamma   90.00
#
_symmetry.space_group_name_H-M   'P 1'
#
loop_
_entity.id
_entity.type
_entity.pdbx_description
1 polymer ?
#
loop_
_entity_poly.entity_id
_entity_poly.type
_entity_poly.pdbx_seq_one_letter_code
_entity_poly.pdbx_strand_id
1 'polypeptide(L)' 'MTEIKIGDHLIGPGHRPFIIAEMSGNHNGSLDRALQI' A
#
# COMPACT_ATOMS: atom_id res chain seq x y z
N MET A 1 13.14 -12.38 14.81
CA MET A 1 12.40 -11.20 14.32
C MET A 1 11.25 -11.71 13.49
N THR A 2 10.04 -11.18 13.70
CA THR A 2 8.83 -11.70 13.04
C THR A 2 8.70 -11.07 11.65
N GLU A 3 8.50 -11.91 10.63
CA GLU A 3 8.27 -11.53 9.24
C GLU A 3 6.79 -11.69 8.90
N ILE A 4 6.27 -10.86 8.00
CA ILE A 4 4.89 -10.93 7.52
C ILE A 4 4.91 -11.01 6.00
N LYS A 5 4.06 -11.88 5.43
CA LYS A 5 3.86 -11.98 3.98
C LYS A 5 2.53 -11.32 3.58
N ILE A 6 2.58 -10.36 2.66
CA ILE A 6 1.40 -9.72 2.05
C ILE A 6 1.52 -9.89 0.53
N GLY A 7 0.65 -10.70 -0.07
CA GLY A 7 0.79 -11.10 -1.47
C GLY A 7 2.16 -11.74 -1.72
N ASP A 8 2.93 -11.17 -2.65
CA ASP A 8 4.28 -11.63 -2.98
C ASP A 8 5.39 -10.89 -2.21
N HIS A 9 5.03 -10.01 -1.28
CA HIS A 9 5.99 -9.20 -0.53
C HIS A 9 6.23 -9.76 0.87
N LEU A 10 7.51 -9.88 1.24
CA LEU A 10 7.95 -10.12 2.61
C LEU A 10 8.28 -8.79 3.28
N ILE A 11 7.72 -8.58 4.47
CA ILE A 11 7.84 -7.34 5.23
C ILE A 11 8.44 -7.70 6.59
N GLY A 12 9.58 -7.07 6.88
CA GLY A 12 10.32 -7.27 8.11
C GLY A 12 11.75 -6.74 7.99
N PRO A 13 12.52 -6.79 9.07
CA PRO A 13 13.93 -6.41 9.07
C PRO A 13 14.73 -7.20 8.02
N GLY A 14 15.58 -6.52 7.24
CA GLY A 14 16.39 -7.13 6.17
C GLY A 14 15.71 -7.16 4.79
N HIS A 15 14.42 -6.85 4.69
CA HIS A 15 13.71 -6.68 3.43
C HIS A 15 13.69 -5.21 2.98
N ARG A 16 13.42 -5.00 1.70
CA ARG A 16 13.20 -3.64 1.16
C ARG A 16 12.03 -2.95 1.90
N PRO A 17 12.08 -1.63 2.14
CA PRO A 17 10.93 -0.90 2.66
C PRO A 17 9.69 -1.12 1.78
N PHE A 18 8.55 -1.31 2.44
CA PHE A 18 7.26 -1.48 1.81
C PHE A 18 6.43 -0.21 2.06
N ILE A 19 6.17 0.55 0.98
CA ILE A 19 5.46 1.84 1.06
C ILE A 19 4.00 1.59 0.67
N ILE A 20 3.07 2.06 1.49
CA ILE A 20 1.64 1.97 1.24
C ILE A 20 1.16 3.34 0.78
N ALA A 21 0.61 3.41 -0.43
CA ALA A 21 -0.13 4.57 -0.90
C ALA A 21 -1.56 4.49 -0.33
N GLU A 22 -1.86 5.35 0.64
CA GLU A 22 -3.17 5.44 1.27
C GLU A 22 -4.03 6.46 0.51
N MET A 23 -5.21 6.02 0.07
CA MET A 23 -6.05 6.77 -0.86
C MET A 23 -7.34 7.32 -0.26
N SER A 24 -7.88 6.71 0.80
CA SER A 24 -9.13 7.03 1.53
C SER A 24 -10.08 8.00 0.79
N GLY A 25 -10.45 9.12 1.39
CA GLY A 25 -11.34 10.13 0.82
C GLY A 25 -10.68 11.07 -0.19
N ASN A 26 -9.41 10.88 -0.58
CA ASN A 26 -8.69 11.84 -1.41
C ASN A 26 -9.23 11.92 -2.85
N HIS A 27 -10.06 10.96 -3.24
CA HIS A 27 -10.80 10.95 -4.51
C HIS A 27 -12.20 11.61 -4.42
N ASN A 28 -12.61 12.12 -3.24
CA ASN A 28 -13.89 12.80 -3.00
C ASN A 28 -15.13 12.00 -3.49
N GLY A 29 -15.11 10.68 -3.38
CA GLY A 29 -16.19 9.81 -3.84
C GLY A 29 -16.30 9.65 -5.36
N SER A 30 -15.40 10.27 -6.15
CA SER A 30 -15.33 10.09 -7.60
C SER A 30 -14.46 8.88 -7.94
N LEU A 31 -15.00 7.96 -8.74
CA LEU A 31 -14.24 6.82 -9.26
C LEU A 31 -13.15 7.27 -10.23
N ASP A 32 -13.47 8.20 -11.13
CA ASP A 32 -12.51 8.70 -12.12
C ASP A 32 -11.27 9.30 -11.46
N ARG A 33 -11.46 10.03 -10.36
CA ARG A 33 -10.34 10.57 -9.57
C ARG A 33 -9.55 9.47 -8.85
N ALA A 34 -10.22 8.44 -8.35
CA ALA A 34 -9.55 7.33 -7.67
C ALA A 34 -8.63 6.56 -8.62
N LEU A 35 -8.98 6.47 -9.90
CA LEU A 35 -8.16 5.79 -10.91
C LEU A 35 -6.96 6.62 -11.40
N GLN A 36 -6.91 7.92 -11.08
CA GLN A 36 -5.86 8.84 -11.51
C GLN A 36 -4.75 9.06 -10.46
N ILE A 37 -4.88 8.49 -9.26
CA ILE A 37 -3.94 8.67 -8.16
C ILE A 37 -3.30 7.33 -7.83
#